data_AF-A0A956AFC2-F1
#
_entry.id   AF-A0A956AFC2-F1
#
_cell.length_a   1.000
_cell.length_b   1.000
_cell.length_c   1.000
_cell.angle_alpha   90.00
_cell.angle_beta   90.00
_cell.angle_gamma   90.00
#
_symmetry.space_group_name_H-M   'P 1'
#
loop_
_entity.id
_entity.type
_entity.pdbx_description
1 polymer ?
#
loop_
_entity_poly.entity_id
_entity_poly.type
_entity_poly.pdbx_seq_one_letter_code
_entity_poly.pdbx_strand_id
1 'polypeptide(L)'
;MAEGFEARYVAGLLRLRALVLVAITAVTVAAGFFAVRVGFAADIESWFVEGDANLVKYHAFLDKFGADEVSVVGVFADDLFTPARLQALDAFTRAAEEAPYTYRVSALTNARVVKRLGPGHVGIEEFLEAVPETPEEAQAARAAALADPLLRGNLLADDARATAVVVELTREGNNFAAKIEHVQALRALMAKHLTPVGLEAHLAGSPSLDDAMFTATERDFGLFGPLGAGVLVLMMLVLFRRFSAVIVPLSVVTIASVWLFG
;
A
#
# COMPACT_ATOMS: atom_id res chain seq x y z
N MET A 1 -7.00 -26.88 -55.81
CA MET A 1 -7.01 -25.48 -56.30
C MET A 1 -8.04 -24.70 -55.51
N ALA A 2 -7.62 -24.02 -54.45
CA ALA A 2 -8.43 -23.08 -53.69
C ALA A 2 -7.61 -21.79 -53.50
N GLU A 3 -7.16 -21.17 -54.59
CA GLU A 3 -6.54 -19.83 -54.57
C GLU A 3 -7.60 -18.70 -54.43
N GLY A 4 -8.71 -18.98 -53.75
CA GLY A 4 -9.96 -18.22 -53.93
C GLY A 4 -10.09 -16.94 -53.11
N PHE A 5 -9.49 -16.87 -51.93
CA PHE A 5 -9.70 -15.75 -50.99
C PHE A 5 -8.40 -15.25 -50.37
N GLU A 6 -7.58 -16.14 -49.79
CA GLU A 6 -6.35 -15.72 -49.08
C GLU A 6 -5.35 -15.03 -50.00
N ALA A 7 -5.11 -15.57 -51.21
CA ALA A 7 -4.21 -14.97 -52.18
C ALA A 7 -4.69 -13.58 -52.64
N ARG A 8 -6.02 -13.41 -52.83
CA ARG A 8 -6.62 -12.12 -53.21
C ARG A 8 -6.57 -11.11 -52.06
N TYR A 9 -6.76 -11.57 -50.83
CA TYR A 9 -6.68 -10.76 -49.62
C TYR A 9 -5.25 -10.26 -49.37
N VAL A 10 -4.26 -11.16 -49.44
CA VAL A 10 -2.83 -10.80 -49.31
C VAL A 10 -2.40 -9.85 -50.44
N ALA A 11 -2.79 -10.11 -51.68
CA ALA A 11 -2.50 -9.22 -52.80
C ALA A 11 -3.14 -7.83 -52.62
N GLY A 12 -4.35 -7.75 -52.07
CA GLY A 12 -5.02 -6.49 -51.71
C GLY A 12 -4.27 -5.71 -50.62
N LEU A 13 -3.88 -6.39 -49.54
CA LEU A 13 -3.05 -5.83 -48.46
C LEU A 13 -1.73 -5.28 -48.99
N LEU A 14 -1.03 -6.03 -49.86
CA LEU A 14 0.26 -5.61 -50.42
C LEU A 14 0.12 -4.40 -51.36
N ARG A 15 -0.99 -4.29 -52.11
CA ARG A 15 -1.29 -3.12 -52.95
C ARG A 15 -1.53 -1.85 -52.11
N LEU A 16 -2.17 -2.00 -50.96
CA LEU A 16 -2.49 -0.90 -50.04
C LEU A 16 -1.52 -0.81 -48.85
N ARG A 17 -0.32 -1.40 -48.96
CA ARG A 17 0.63 -1.55 -47.85
C ARG A 17 0.88 -0.28 -47.03
N ALA A 18 0.99 0.88 -47.68
CA ALA A 18 1.21 2.15 -47.00
C ALA A 18 -0.01 2.56 -46.16
N LEU A 19 -1.22 2.41 -46.72
CA LEU A 19 -2.47 2.72 -46.02
C LEU A 19 -2.71 1.75 -44.85
N VAL A 20 -2.40 0.47 -45.03
CA VAL A 20 -2.49 -0.55 -43.97
C VAL A 20 -1.51 -0.24 -42.83
N LEU A 21 -0.25 0.09 -43.14
CA LEU A 21 0.74 0.46 -42.13
C LEU A 21 0.35 1.74 -41.37
N VAL A 22 -0.18 2.75 -42.08
CA VAL A 22 -0.71 3.96 -41.45
C VAL A 22 -1.89 3.62 -40.53
N ALA A 23 -2.82 2.76 -40.96
CA ALA A 23 -3.94 2.35 -40.14
C ALA A 23 -3.51 1.60 -38.88
N ILE A 24 -2.60 0.61 -39.00
CA ILE A 24 -2.03 -0.12 -37.86
C ILE A 24 -1.33 0.86 -36.91
N THR A 25 -0.56 1.81 -37.44
CA THR A 25 0.13 2.81 -36.62
C THR A 25 -0.87 3.70 -35.89
N ALA A 26 -1.91 4.18 -36.57
CA ALA A 26 -2.95 5.01 -35.97
C ALA A 26 -3.70 4.28 -34.85
N VAL A 27 -4.09 3.01 -35.08
CA VAL A 27 -4.73 2.18 -34.05
C VAL A 27 -3.77 1.92 -32.88
N THR A 28 -2.50 1.63 -33.15
CA THR A 28 -1.50 1.40 -32.10
C THR A 28 -1.26 2.65 -31.25
N VAL A 29 -1.22 3.83 -31.86
CA VAL A 29 -1.08 5.10 -31.11
C VAL A 29 -2.34 5.38 -30.30
N ALA A 30 -3.53 5.16 -30.87
CA ALA A 30 -4.79 5.35 -30.16
C ALA A 30 -4.92 4.37 -28.99
N ALA A 31 -4.68 3.07 -29.19
CA ALA A 31 -4.68 2.06 -28.15
C ALA A 31 -3.59 2.35 -27.11
N GLY A 32 -2.38 2.73 -27.52
CA GLY A 32 -1.31 3.12 -26.60
C GLY A 32 -1.70 4.28 -25.67
N PHE A 33 -2.49 5.22 -26.16
CA PHE A 33 -3.03 6.32 -25.34
C PHE A 33 -4.03 5.84 -24.29
N PHE A 34 -4.86 4.83 -24.60
CA PHE A 34 -5.79 4.22 -23.65
C PHE A 34 -5.09 3.26 -22.68
N ALA A 35 -4.11 2.50 -23.16
CA ALA A 35 -3.35 1.53 -22.37
C ALA A 35 -2.64 2.20 -21.18
N VAL A 36 -2.11 3.42 -21.36
CA VAL A 36 -1.47 4.20 -20.28
C VAL A 36 -2.48 4.63 -19.20
N ARG A 37 -3.79 4.62 -19.50
CA ARG A 37 -4.84 4.98 -18.54
C ARG A 37 -5.40 3.78 -17.77
N VAL A 38 -4.97 2.56 -18.08
CA VAL A 38 -5.38 1.38 -17.32
C VAL A 38 -4.75 1.43 -15.95
N GLY A 39 -5.60 1.53 -14.92
CA GLY A 39 -5.19 1.48 -13.52
C GLY A 39 -5.33 0.06 -12.94
N PHE A 40 -4.66 -0.18 -11.82
CA PHE A 40 -4.86 -1.39 -11.02
C PHE A 40 -6.03 -1.14 -10.05
N ALA A 41 -7.13 -1.84 -10.24
CA ALA A 41 -8.20 -1.94 -9.25
C ALA A 41 -7.95 -3.21 -8.43
N ALA A 42 -7.53 -3.06 -7.17
CA ALA A 42 -7.36 -4.16 -6.23
C ALA A 42 -8.31 -4.00 -5.04
N ASP A 43 -9.53 -3.56 -5.31
CA ASP A 43 -10.57 -3.45 -4.30
C ASP A 43 -11.14 -4.85 -4.05
N ILE A 44 -11.29 -5.25 -2.79
CA ILE A 44 -11.88 -6.54 -2.41
C ILE A 44 -13.27 -6.73 -3.03
N GLU A 45 -14.01 -5.63 -3.25
CA GLU A 45 -15.32 -5.63 -3.89
C GLU A 45 -15.30 -6.24 -5.30
N SER A 46 -14.19 -6.11 -6.03
CA SER A 46 -14.03 -6.68 -7.38
C SER A 46 -14.01 -8.22 -7.40
N TRP A 47 -13.83 -8.84 -6.24
CA TRP A 47 -13.84 -10.30 -6.08
C TRP A 47 -15.25 -10.84 -5.89
N PHE A 48 -16.23 -9.98 -5.63
CA PHE A 48 -17.63 -10.36 -5.42
C PHE A 48 -18.46 -10.17 -6.69
N VAL A 49 -19.47 -11.02 -6.84
CA VAL A 49 -20.45 -10.90 -7.92
C VAL A 49 -21.42 -9.76 -7.61
N GLU A 50 -21.89 -9.05 -8.64
CA GLU A 50 -22.94 -8.04 -8.49
C GLU A 50 -24.16 -8.60 -7.74
N GLY A 51 -24.59 -7.88 -6.69
CA GLY A 51 -25.74 -8.26 -5.87
C GLY A 51 -25.47 -9.31 -4.79
N ASP A 52 -24.21 -9.66 -4.50
CA ASP A 52 -23.88 -10.57 -3.41
C ASP A 52 -24.40 -10.04 -2.06
N ALA A 53 -25.13 -10.88 -1.32
CA ALA A 53 -25.75 -10.50 -0.05
C ALA A 53 -24.71 -10.16 1.05
N ASN A 54 -23.49 -10.67 0.96
CA ASN A 54 -22.41 -10.33 1.88
C ASN A 54 -21.81 -8.96 1.54
N LEU A 55 -21.70 -8.61 0.26
CA LEU A 55 -21.24 -7.29 -0.17
C LEU A 55 -22.17 -6.18 0.34
N VAL A 56 -23.49 -6.40 0.25
CA VAL A 56 -24.49 -5.45 0.81
C VAL A 56 -24.34 -5.28 2.32
N LYS A 57 -24.11 -6.38 3.06
CA LYS A 57 -23.87 -6.33 4.51
C LYS A 57 -22.55 -5.63 4.84
N TYR A 58 -21.53 -5.85 4.03
CA TYR A 58 -20.22 -5.22 4.16
C TYR A 58 -20.32 -3.70 3.98
N HIS A 59 -21.00 -3.24 2.92
CA HIS A 59 -21.27 -1.81 2.72
C HIS A 59 -22.07 -1.19 3.87
N ALA A 60 -23.11 -1.88 4.36
CA ALA A 60 -23.86 -1.42 5.52
C ALA A 60 -23.03 -1.35 6.81
N PHE A 61 -22.03 -2.23 6.96
CA PHE A 61 -21.06 -2.18 8.05
C PHE A 61 -20.16 -0.95 7.91
N LEU A 62 -19.56 -0.75 6.72
CA LEU A 62 -18.70 0.40 6.46
C LEU A 62 -19.43 1.74 6.60
N ASP A 63 -20.69 1.82 6.19
CA ASP A 63 -21.53 3.03 6.35
C ASP A 63 -21.77 3.37 7.83
N LYS A 64 -21.81 2.37 8.70
CA LYS A 64 -22.10 2.54 10.12
C LYS A 64 -20.85 2.73 10.97
N PHE A 65 -19.76 2.04 10.64
CA PHE A 65 -18.56 1.96 11.47
C PHE A 65 -17.33 2.64 10.85
N GLY A 66 -17.37 3.02 9.57
CA GLY A 66 -16.23 3.62 8.86
C GLY A 66 -15.37 2.57 8.16
N ALA A 67 -14.07 2.85 8.02
CA ALA A 67 -13.14 1.88 7.43
C ALA A 67 -12.84 0.73 8.40
N ASP A 68 -12.60 -0.45 7.83
CA ASP A 68 -12.14 -1.66 8.51
C ASP A 68 -10.61 -1.85 8.42
N GLU A 69 -9.94 -0.92 7.75
CA GLU A 69 -8.51 -0.95 7.48
C GLU A 69 -7.71 -0.27 8.59
N VAL A 70 -6.76 -1.02 9.16
CA VAL A 70 -5.93 -0.56 10.28
C VAL A 70 -4.47 -0.85 9.98
N SER A 71 -3.65 0.19 10.09
CA SER A 71 -2.19 0.10 10.13
C SER A 71 -1.74 0.06 11.59
N VAL A 72 -0.82 -0.84 11.94
CA VAL A 72 -0.26 -0.95 13.29
C VAL A 72 1.24 -0.77 13.21
N VAL A 73 1.76 0.24 13.90
CA VAL A 73 3.20 0.48 14.03
C VAL A 73 3.64 -0.06 15.37
N GLY A 74 4.38 -1.18 15.35
CA GLY A 74 5.05 -1.72 16.53
C GLY A 74 6.38 -1.02 16.73
N VAL A 75 6.56 -0.39 17.90
CA VAL A 75 7.78 0.33 18.27
C VAL A 75 8.46 -0.41 19.41
N PHE A 76 9.75 -0.73 19.24
CA PHE A 76 10.54 -1.58 20.14
C PHE A 76 11.79 -0.85 20.60
N ALA A 77 12.12 -1.01 21.89
CA ALA A 77 13.36 -0.52 22.48
C ALA A 77 13.67 -1.24 23.79
N ASP A 78 14.96 -1.31 24.15
CA ASP A 78 15.37 -1.83 25.47
C ASP A 78 14.78 -1.04 26.64
N ASP A 79 14.65 0.28 26.45
CA ASP A 79 14.02 1.22 27.39
C ASP A 79 13.16 2.25 26.66
N LEU A 80 11.87 1.97 26.52
CA LEU A 80 10.95 2.87 25.82
C LEU A 80 10.72 4.19 26.58
N PHE A 81 10.87 4.18 27.91
CA PHE A 81 10.49 5.30 28.79
C PHE A 81 11.69 6.20 29.10
N THR A 82 12.22 6.83 28.05
CA THR A 82 13.16 7.94 28.17
C THR A 82 12.52 9.21 27.61
N PRO A 83 12.83 10.41 28.14
CA PRO A 83 12.27 11.67 27.62
C PRO A 83 12.42 11.81 26.10
N ALA A 84 13.61 11.52 25.56
CA ALA A 84 13.88 11.60 24.13
C ALA A 84 13.01 10.63 23.30
N ARG A 85 12.80 9.40 23.77
CA ARG A 85 12.00 8.38 23.06
C ARG A 85 10.50 8.67 23.15
N LEU A 86 10.01 9.13 24.30
CA LEU A 86 8.61 9.53 24.47
C LEU A 86 8.28 10.79 23.64
N GLN A 87 9.20 11.75 23.56
CA GLN A 87 9.05 12.92 22.68
C GLN A 87 9.05 12.53 21.19
N ALA A 88 9.92 11.62 20.79
CA ALA A 88 9.92 11.09 19.43
C ALA A 88 8.62 10.34 19.10
N LEU A 89 8.10 9.55 20.04
CA LEU A 89 6.84 8.82 19.89
C LEU A 89 5.64 9.79 19.80
N ASP A 90 5.61 10.84 20.62
CA ASP A 90 4.54 11.86 20.55
C ASP A 90 4.60 12.63 19.22
N ALA A 91 5.80 13.04 18.80
CA ALA A 91 5.99 13.71 17.52
C ALA A 91 5.58 12.83 16.32
N PHE A 92 5.91 11.53 16.37
CA PHE A 92 5.44 10.57 15.39
C PHE A 92 3.92 10.44 15.40
N THR A 93 3.31 10.32 16.59
CA THR A 93 1.86 10.17 16.76
C THR A 93 1.10 11.35 16.15
N ARG A 94 1.50 12.59 16.47
CA ARG A 94 0.88 13.80 15.91
C ARG A 94 1.07 13.90 14.40
N ALA A 95 2.25 13.56 13.89
CA ALA A 95 2.50 13.57 12.45
C ALA A 95 1.69 12.47 11.72
N ALA A 96 1.46 11.33 12.37
CA ALA A 96 0.63 10.25 11.82
C ALA A 96 -0.87 10.64 11.79
N GLU A 97 -1.35 11.45 12.74
CA GLU A 97 -2.72 12.00 12.72
C GLU A 97 -2.97 12.89 11.50
N GLU A 98 -1.94 13.57 10.99
CA GLU A 98 -2.01 14.42 9.79
C GLU A 98 -1.67 13.66 8.49
N ALA A 99 -1.35 12.36 8.57
CA ALA A 99 -0.97 11.58 7.40
C ALA A 99 -2.16 11.35 6.44
N PRO A 100 -1.90 11.14 5.13
CA PRO A 100 -2.95 10.88 4.15
C PRO A 100 -3.85 9.73 4.54
N TYR A 101 -5.16 9.94 4.41
CA TYR A 101 -6.21 8.96 4.70
C TYR A 101 -6.22 8.44 6.15
N THR A 102 -5.60 9.14 7.11
CA THR A 102 -5.74 8.82 8.53
C THR A 102 -7.07 9.32 9.07
N TYR A 103 -7.85 8.43 9.68
CA TYR A 103 -9.06 8.79 10.43
C TYR A 103 -8.76 9.05 11.91
N ARG A 104 -8.00 8.14 12.53
CA ARG A 104 -7.70 8.20 13.96
C ARG A 104 -6.40 7.48 14.28
N VAL A 105 -5.64 8.04 15.22
CA VAL A 105 -4.43 7.40 15.77
C VAL A 105 -4.64 7.13 17.25
N SER A 106 -4.34 5.90 17.68
CA SER A 106 -4.33 5.50 19.09
C SER A 106 -2.92 5.05 19.46
N ALA A 107 -2.27 5.78 20.35
CA ALA A 107 -0.92 5.53 20.82
C ALA A 107 -0.86 5.67 22.34
N LEU A 108 0.26 5.24 22.94
CA LEU A 108 0.49 5.46 24.37
C LEU A 108 0.47 6.95 24.76
N THR A 109 0.96 7.83 23.87
CA THR A 109 1.14 9.26 24.17
C THR A 109 -0.16 10.07 24.13
N ASN A 110 -1.13 9.67 23.31
CA ASN A 110 -2.45 10.31 23.22
C ASN A 110 -3.56 9.45 23.89
N ALA A 111 -3.16 8.39 24.61
CA ALA A 111 -4.09 7.53 25.30
C ALA A 111 -4.89 8.31 26.35
N ARG A 112 -6.16 7.95 26.53
CA ARG A 112 -7.02 8.57 27.54
C ARG A 112 -7.29 7.59 28.66
N VAL A 113 -7.16 8.06 29.90
CA VAL A 113 -7.39 7.28 31.11
C VAL A 113 -8.55 7.84 31.90
N VAL A 114 -9.22 6.94 32.60
CA VAL A 114 -10.37 7.27 33.45
C VAL A 114 -9.85 7.58 34.85
N LYS A 115 -9.80 8.87 35.21
CA LYS A 115 -9.38 9.31 36.56
C LYS A 115 -10.58 9.65 37.42
N ARG A 116 -10.46 9.38 38.72
CA ARG A 116 -11.43 9.85 39.72
C ARG A 116 -11.11 11.30 40.07
N LEU A 117 -11.99 12.22 39.69
CA LEU A 117 -11.85 13.66 39.94
C LEU A 117 -12.39 14.09 41.33
N GLY A 118 -13.00 13.16 42.07
CA GLY A 118 -13.49 13.39 43.42
C GLY A 118 -14.47 12.32 43.89
N PRO A 119 -15.10 12.51 45.07
CA PRO A 119 -16.18 11.63 45.53
C PRO A 119 -17.31 11.61 44.52
N GLY A 120 -17.60 10.45 43.94
CA GLY A 120 -18.64 10.26 42.93
C GLY A 120 -18.36 10.85 41.53
N HIS A 121 -17.21 11.49 41.30
CA HIS A 121 -16.89 12.11 40.00
C HIS A 121 -15.76 11.35 39.31
N VAL A 122 -15.98 11.05 38.02
CA VAL A 122 -15.05 10.35 37.14
C VAL A 122 -14.92 11.18 35.88
N GLY A 123 -13.68 11.42 35.45
CA GLY A 123 -13.36 12.14 34.22
C GLY A 123 -12.48 11.30 33.29
N ILE A 124 -12.49 11.66 32.02
CA ILE A 124 -11.57 11.13 31.01
C ILE A 124 -10.52 12.20 30.78
N GLU A 125 -9.26 11.88 31.05
CA GLU A 125 -8.11 12.76 30.85
C GLU A 125 -7.08 12.09 29.95
N GLU A 126 -6.16 12.87 29.41
CA GLU A 126 -4.99 12.31 28.73
C GLU A 126 -4.10 11.58 29.75
N PHE A 127 -3.56 10.45 29.34
CA PHE A 127 -2.64 9.65 30.14
C PHE A 127 -1.38 10.45 30.45
N LEU A 128 -0.83 11.10 29.43
CA LEU A 128 0.27 12.05 29.54
C LEU A 128 -0.30 13.46 29.34
N GLU A 129 -0.46 14.23 30.43
CA GLU A 129 -0.83 15.65 30.33
C GLU A 129 0.25 16.49 29.63
N ALA A 130 1.50 16.07 29.80
CA ALA A 130 2.66 16.55 29.05
C ALA A 130 3.62 15.37 28.83
N VAL A 131 4.38 15.42 27.73
CA VAL A 131 5.42 14.42 27.49
C VAL A 131 6.52 14.60 28.55
N PRO A 132 6.92 13.53 29.27
CA PRO A 132 7.94 13.62 30.31
C PRO A 132 9.24 14.26 29.82
N GLU A 133 9.75 15.25 30.56
CA GLU A 133 11.00 15.94 30.24
C GLU A 133 12.19 15.35 31.03
N THR A 134 11.90 14.77 32.21
CA THR A 134 12.92 14.20 33.09
C THR A 134 12.86 12.67 33.13
N PRO A 135 14.00 11.98 33.38
CA PRO A 135 14.00 10.54 33.58
C PRO A 135 13.10 10.08 34.72
N GLU A 136 12.96 10.86 35.80
CA GLU A 136 12.07 10.51 36.91
C GLU A 136 10.60 10.52 36.46
N GLU A 137 10.17 11.54 35.72
CA GLU A 137 8.82 11.62 35.15
C GLU A 137 8.55 10.48 34.17
N ALA A 138 9.53 10.13 33.33
CA ALA A 138 9.39 9.05 32.36
C ALA A 138 9.22 7.69 33.06
N GLN A 139 9.94 7.44 34.15
CA GLN A 139 9.78 6.21 34.95
C GLN A 139 8.48 6.20 35.75
N ALA A 140 8.00 7.36 36.23
CA ALA A 140 6.67 7.46 36.83
C ALA A 140 5.57 7.14 35.80
N ALA A 141 5.68 7.65 34.59
CA ALA A 141 4.80 7.31 33.48
C ALA A 141 4.85 5.82 33.14
N ARG A 142 6.03 5.19 33.18
CA ARG A 142 6.18 3.73 32.98
C ARG A 142 5.38 2.93 34.00
N ALA A 143 5.52 3.27 35.28
CA ALA A 143 4.81 2.59 36.36
C ALA A 143 3.29 2.79 36.24
N ALA A 144 2.84 4.00 35.89
CA ALA A 144 1.43 4.29 35.68
C ALA A 144 0.86 3.53 34.47
N ALA A 145 1.59 3.48 33.34
CA ALA A 145 1.16 2.77 32.14
C ALA A 145 1.02 1.25 32.36
N LEU A 146 1.94 0.65 33.12
CA LEU A 146 1.89 -0.77 33.47
C LEU A 146 0.81 -1.11 34.51
N ALA A 147 0.35 -0.12 35.28
CA ALA A 147 -0.71 -0.29 36.26
C ALA A 147 -2.11 -0.22 35.64
N ASP A 148 -2.26 0.44 34.48
CA ASP A 148 -3.54 0.57 33.78
C ASP A 148 -3.80 -0.65 32.85
N PRO A 149 -4.83 -1.47 33.13
CA PRO A 149 -5.19 -2.62 32.30
C PRO A 149 -5.64 -2.27 30.88
N LEU A 150 -6.02 -1.02 30.61
CA LEU A 150 -6.40 -0.56 29.28
C LEU A 150 -5.17 -0.28 28.42
N LEU A 151 -4.03 0.08 29.03
CA LEU A 151 -2.79 0.35 28.31
C LEU A 151 -1.94 -0.92 28.22
N ARG A 152 -1.75 -1.59 29.35
CA ARG A 152 -0.98 -2.84 29.46
C ARG A 152 -1.66 -3.98 28.69
N GLY A 153 -0.92 -4.63 27.82
CA GLY A 153 -1.39 -5.73 26.98
C GLY A 153 -2.15 -5.29 25.73
N ASN A 154 -2.52 -4.01 25.62
CA ASN A 154 -3.17 -3.46 24.43
C ASN A 154 -2.22 -2.54 23.64
N LEU A 155 -1.81 -1.41 24.23
CA LEU A 155 -0.93 -0.42 23.61
C LEU A 155 0.52 -0.52 24.10
N LEU A 156 0.75 -1.15 25.26
CA LEU A 156 2.06 -1.34 25.86
C LEU A 156 2.27 -2.82 26.20
N ALA A 157 3.42 -3.37 25.83
CA ALA A 157 3.80 -4.73 26.20
C ALA A 157 3.98 -4.89 27.71
N ASP A 158 3.81 -6.11 28.23
CA ASP A 158 3.91 -6.43 29.67
C ASP A 158 5.28 -6.09 30.28
N ASP A 159 6.34 -6.06 29.47
CA ASP A 159 7.71 -5.72 29.88
C ASP A 159 8.05 -4.23 29.66
N ALA A 160 7.13 -3.45 29.09
CA ALA A 160 7.30 -2.05 28.68
C ALA A 160 8.43 -1.81 27.67
N ARG A 161 8.81 -2.84 26.88
CA ARG A 161 9.83 -2.74 25.82
C ARG A 161 9.25 -2.54 24.42
N ALA A 162 7.94 -2.66 24.29
CA ALA A 162 7.25 -2.41 23.03
C ALA A 162 5.96 -1.62 23.25
N THR A 163 5.62 -0.76 22.30
CA THR A 163 4.33 -0.08 22.22
C THR A 163 3.76 -0.16 20.80
N ALA A 164 2.43 -0.20 20.70
CA ALA A 164 1.73 -0.13 19.43
C ALA A 164 1.17 1.28 19.20
N VAL A 165 1.33 1.79 17.99
CA VAL A 165 0.59 2.94 17.47
C VAL A 165 -0.38 2.43 16.41
N VAL A 166 -1.67 2.52 16.69
CA VAL A 166 -2.74 2.02 15.83
C VAL A 166 -3.29 3.18 15.02
N VAL A 167 -3.22 3.09 13.69
CA VAL A 167 -3.66 4.11 12.74
C VAL A 167 -4.83 3.54 11.95
N GLU A 168 -6.02 4.06 12.19
CA GLU A 168 -7.25 3.70 11.47
C GLU A 168 -7.36 4.57 10.22
N LEU A 169 -7.68 3.95 9.08
CA LEU A 169 -7.80 4.67 7.80
C LEU A 169 -9.20 5.30 7.65
N THR A 170 -9.32 6.31 6.77
CA THR A 170 -10.61 6.82 6.31
C THR A 170 -11.22 5.86 5.29
N ARG A 171 -12.53 5.98 5.04
CA ARG A 171 -13.21 5.20 4.00
C ARG A 171 -12.61 5.44 2.61
N GLU A 172 -12.21 6.67 2.32
CA GLU A 172 -11.54 7.01 1.06
C GLU A 172 -10.19 6.31 0.92
N GLY A 173 -9.53 6.02 2.05
CA GLY A 173 -8.31 5.23 2.14
C GLY A 173 -8.49 3.74 1.84
N ASN A 174 -9.73 3.24 1.70
CA ASN A 174 -9.99 1.83 1.38
C ASN A 174 -9.93 1.54 -0.13
N ASN A 175 -8.94 2.11 -0.80
CA ASN A 175 -8.60 1.77 -2.18
C ASN A 175 -7.09 1.49 -2.26
N PHE A 176 -6.69 0.72 -3.25
CA PHE A 176 -5.33 0.22 -3.36
C PHE A 176 -4.26 1.33 -3.42
N ALA A 177 -4.47 2.36 -4.24
CA ALA A 177 -3.50 3.43 -4.41
C ALA A 177 -3.35 4.27 -3.12
N ALA A 178 -4.46 4.55 -2.44
CA ALA A 178 -4.47 5.29 -1.18
C ALA A 178 -3.78 4.50 -0.05
N LYS A 179 -3.96 3.18 0.01
CA LYS A 179 -3.24 2.30 0.96
C LYS A 179 -1.73 2.37 0.78
N ILE A 180 -1.26 2.32 -0.47
CA ILE A 180 0.18 2.43 -0.79
C ILE A 180 0.71 3.81 -0.37
N GLU A 181 0.01 4.89 -0.73
CA GLU A 181 0.39 6.27 -0.35
C GLU A 181 0.47 6.42 1.18
N HIS A 182 -0.55 5.91 1.90
CA HIS A 182 -0.61 5.92 3.36
C HIS A 182 0.57 5.16 3.99
N VAL A 183 0.85 3.94 3.52
CA VAL A 183 1.96 3.12 4.03
C VAL A 183 3.31 3.80 3.80
N GLN A 184 3.52 4.38 2.62
CA GLN A 184 4.76 5.11 2.31
C GLN A 184 4.92 6.35 3.20
N ALA A 185 3.85 7.09 3.45
CA ALA A 185 3.85 8.23 4.36
C ALA A 185 4.23 7.80 5.79
N LEU A 186 3.62 6.74 6.33
CA LEU A 186 3.96 6.21 7.66
C LEU A 186 5.41 5.74 7.75
N ARG A 187 5.92 5.01 6.75
CA ARG A 187 7.34 4.58 6.71
C ARG A 187 8.28 5.78 6.73
N ALA A 188 7.96 6.85 5.99
CA ALA A 188 8.76 8.07 5.99
C ALA A 188 8.75 8.78 7.35
N LEU A 189 7.59 8.85 8.01
CA LEU A 189 7.45 9.40 9.36
C LEU A 189 8.21 8.57 10.41
N MET A 190 8.14 7.24 10.33
CA MET A 190 8.90 6.33 11.20
C MET A 190 10.40 6.58 11.07
N ALA A 191 10.91 6.67 9.84
CA ALA A 191 12.32 6.95 9.57
C ALA A 191 12.76 8.34 10.06
N LYS A 192 11.87 9.33 10.02
CA LYS A 192 12.14 10.71 10.44
C LYS A 192 12.14 10.87 11.96
N HIS A 193 11.20 10.23 12.67
CA HIS A 193 10.97 10.50 14.10
C HIS A 193 11.51 9.40 15.01
N LEU A 194 11.38 8.12 14.64
CA LEU A 194 11.66 6.99 15.54
C LEU A 194 13.10 6.49 15.41
N THR A 195 13.60 6.31 14.18
CA THR A 195 14.95 5.80 13.94
C THR A 195 16.08 6.64 14.57
N PRO A 196 16.04 7.99 14.57
CA PRO A 196 17.12 8.81 15.14
C PRO A 196 17.36 8.63 16.64
N VAL A 197 16.33 8.21 17.39
CA VAL A 197 16.41 7.95 18.84
C VAL A 197 16.62 6.47 19.17
N GLY A 198 16.95 5.67 18.15
CA GLY A 198 17.19 4.23 18.29
C GLY A 198 15.93 3.43 18.65
N LEU A 199 14.75 3.91 18.25
CA LEU A 199 13.52 3.11 18.31
C LEU A 199 13.44 2.26 17.04
N GLU A 200 13.35 0.95 17.22
CA GLU A 200 13.10 0.02 16.11
C GLU A 200 11.59 0.00 15.84
N ALA A 201 11.19 0.26 14.59
CA ALA A 201 9.78 0.41 14.25
C ALA A 201 9.41 -0.48 13.07
N HIS A 202 8.34 -1.24 13.23
CA HIS A 202 7.81 -2.16 12.21
C HIS A 202 6.36 -1.82 11.92
N LEU A 203 6.00 -1.76 10.63
CA LEU A 203 4.64 -1.53 10.20
C LEU A 203 3.96 -2.87 9.88
N ALA A 204 2.75 -3.04 10.39
CA ALA A 204 1.86 -4.17 10.17
C ALA A 204 0.45 -3.66 9.86
N GLY A 205 -0.48 -4.59 9.61
CA GLY A 205 -1.86 -4.28 9.22
C GLY A 205 -2.11 -4.55 7.74
N SER A 206 -3.38 -4.59 7.35
CA SER A 206 -3.80 -4.91 5.99
C SER A 206 -3.23 -3.97 4.92
N PRO A 207 -3.17 -2.63 5.10
CA PRO A 207 -2.55 -1.76 4.10
C PRO A 207 -1.07 -2.10 3.84
N SER A 208 -0.33 -2.46 4.90
CA SER A 208 1.10 -2.82 4.79
C SER A 208 1.31 -4.15 4.05
N LEU A 209 0.37 -5.09 4.18
CA LEU A 209 0.40 -6.35 3.45
C LEU A 209 0.12 -6.13 1.97
N ASP A 210 -0.87 -5.29 1.65
CA ASP A 210 -1.21 -4.92 0.27
C ASP A 210 -0.02 -4.23 -0.42
N ASP A 211 0.64 -3.26 0.25
CA ASP A 211 1.86 -2.60 -0.22
C ASP A 211 3.02 -3.58 -0.44
N ALA A 212 3.23 -4.52 0.49
CA ALA A 212 4.29 -5.52 0.39
C ALA A 212 4.06 -6.48 -0.79
N MET A 213 2.83 -6.95 -0.97
CA MET A 213 2.44 -7.80 -2.10
C MET A 213 2.57 -7.06 -3.44
N PHE A 214 2.17 -5.78 -3.47
CA PHE A 214 2.34 -4.95 -4.65
C PHE A 214 3.81 -4.77 -5.03
N THR A 215 4.63 -4.34 -4.07
CA THR A 215 6.07 -4.10 -4.29
C THR A 215 6.78 -5.38 -4.71
N ALA A 216 6.43 -6.52 -4.12
CA ALA A 216 6.96 -7.83 -4.53
C ALA A 216 6.56 -8.17 -5.98
N THR A 217 5.28 -7.97 -6.32
CA THR A 217 4.76 -8.22 -7.66
C THR A 217 5.42 -7.31 -8.70
N GLU A 218 5.59 -6.02 -8.39
CA GLU A 218 6.25 -5.04 -9.26
C GLU A 218 7.72 -5.42 -9.49
N ARG A 219 8.43 -5.82 -8.43
CA ARG A 219 9.80 -6.33 -8.53
C ARG A 219 9.89 -7.58 -9.40
N ASP A 220 8.93 -8.50 -9.26
CA ASP A 220 8.86 -9.72 -10.07
C ASP A 220 8.61 -9.39 -11.54
N PHE A 221 7.70 -8.46 -11.86
CA PHE A 221 7.53 -7.98 -13.23
C PHE A 221 8.79 -7.30 -13.79
N GLY A 222 9.46 -6.50 -12.96
CA GLY A 222 10.71 -5.82 -13.32
C GLY A 222 11.87 -6.77 -13.59
N LEU A 223 11.90 -7.94 -12.97
CA LEU A 223 12.94 -8.95 -13.19
C LEU A 223 12.54 -9.97 -14.27
N PHE A 224 11.38 -10.63 -14.11
CA PHE A 224 10.95 -11.72 -14.99
C PHE A 224 10.48 -11.23 -16.35
N GLY A 225 9.92 -10.02 -16.46
CA GLY A 225 9.49 -9.45 -17.74
C GLY A 225 10.66 -9.32 -18.73
N PRO A 226 11.71 -8.55 -18.41
CA PRO A 226 12.88 -8.42 -19.26
C PRO A 226 13.63 -9.74 -19.48
N LEU A 227 13.72 -10.58 -18.44
CA LEU A 227 14.39 -11.88 -18.54
C LEU A 227 13.65 -12.83 -19.50
N GLY A 228 12.33 -12.93 -19.38
CA GLY A 228 11.48 -13.71 -20.28
C GLY A 228 11.53 -13.21 -21.72
N ALA A 229 11.47 -11.88 -21.92
CA ALA A 229 11.66 -11.27 -23.23
C ALA A 229 13.05 -11.59 -23.81
N GLY A 230 14.10 -11.57 -22.97
CA GLY A 230 15.46 -11.93 -23.34
C GLY A 230 15.58 -13.39 -23.79
N VAL A 231 14.96 -14.33 -23.07
CA VAL A 231 14.91 -15.75 -23.45
C VAL A 231 14.17 -15.92 -24.78
N LEU A 232 13.04 -15.22 -24.98
CA LEU A 232 12.28 -15.26 -26.23
C LEU A 232 13.10 -14.75 -27.41
N VAL A 233 13.76 -13.59 -27.25
CA VAL A 233 14.65 -13.02 -28.28
C VAL A 233 15.81 -13.97 -28.58
N LEU A 234 16.43 -14.54 -27.55
CA LEU A 234 17.51 -15.52 -27.73
C LEU A 234 17.04 -16.76 -28.50
N MET A 235 15.88 -17.31 -28.14
CA MET A 235 15.32 -18.47 -28.80
C MET A 235 15.01 -18.17 -30.28
N MET A 236 14.46 -16.99 -30.57
CA MET A 236 14.23 -16.54 -31.95
C MET A 236 15.53 -16.33 -32.73
N LEU A 237 16.58 -15.79 -32.10
CA LEU A 237 17.89 -15.64 -32.72
C LEU A 237 18.51 -16.99 -33.07
N VAL A 238 18.36 -18.00 -32.20
CA VAL A 238 18.84 -19.37 -32.48
C VAL A 238 18.08 -19.99 -33.65
N LEU A 239 16.76 -19.82 -33.69
CA LEU A 239 15.89 -20.39 -34.74
C LEU A 239 16.11 -19.73 -36.10
N PHE A 240 16.08 -18.40 -36.17
CA PHE A 240 16.15 -17.68 -37.44
C PHE A 240 17.57 -17.30 -37.86
N ARG A 241 18.54 -17.31 -36.93
CA ARG A 241 19.96 -16.97 -37.15
C ARG A 241 20.19 -15.58 -37.80
N ARG A 242 19.16 -14.73 -37.82
CA ARG A 242 19.15 -13.43 -38.49
C ARG A 242 18.37 -12.42 -37.66
N PHE A 243 19.05 -11.36 -37.24
CA PHE A 243 18.46 -10.32 -36.38
C PHE A 243 17.19 -9.69 -36.99
N SER A 244 17.18 -9.44 -38.30
CA SER A 244 16.01 -8.88 -38.99
C SER A 244 14.77 -9.79 -38.97
N ALA A 245 14.95 -11.11 -38.82
CA ALA A 245 13.85 -12.06 -38.71
C ALA A 245 13.28 -12.12 -37.28
N VAL A 246 13.98 -11.55 -36.29
CA VAL A 246 13.50 -11.45 -34.90
C VAL A 246 12.66 -10.20 -34.68
N ILE A 247 13.00 -9.10 -35.36
CA ILE A 247 12.28 -7.82 -35.25
C ILE A 247 10.81 -7.99 -35.67
N VAL A 248 10.55 -8.70 -36.77
CA VAL A 248 9.19 -8.79 -37.33
C VAL A 248 8.20 -9.41 -36.33
N PRO A 249 8.44 -10.61 -35.74
CA PRO A 249 7.50 -11.16 -34.77
C PRO A 249 7.50 -10.42 -33.43
N LEU A 250 8.64 -9.84 -33.01
CA LEU A 250 8.68 -9.03 -31.80
C LEU A 250 7.79 -7.78 -31.94
N SER A 251 7.84 -7.09 -33.08
CA SER A 251 6.95 -5.96 -33.36
C SER A 251 5.48 -6.36 -33.36
N VAL A 252 5.15 -7.54 -33.91
CA VAL A 252 3.76 -8.05 -33.88
C VAL A 252 3.31 -8.29 -32.45
N VAL A 253 4.13 -8.93 -31.61
CA VAL A 253 3.81 -9.17 -30.19
C VAL A 253 3.62 -7.84 -29.45
N THR A 254 4.53 -6.88 -29.62
CA THR A 254 4.40 -5.57 -28.96
C THR A 254 3.13 -4.83 -29.38
N ILE A 255 2.81 -4.80 -30.68
CA ILE A 255 1.59 -4.14 -31.18
C ILE A 255 0.34 -4.84 -30.61
N ALA A 256 0.32 -6.18 -30.63
CA ALA A 256 -0.79 -6.95 -30.08
C ALA A 256 -0.99 -6.70 -28.58
N SER A 257 0.10 -6.64 -27.80
CA SER A 257 0.02 -6.30 -26.38
C SER A 257 -0.52 -4.89 -26.15
N VAL A 258 -0.09 -3.90 -26.93
CA VAL A 258 -0.62 -2.52 -26.84
C VAL A 258 -2.12 -2.48 -27.11
N TRP A 259 -2.60 -3.25 -28.08
CA TRP A 259 -4.03 -3.34 -28.40
C TRP A 259 -4.83 -4.15 -27.38
N LEU A 260 -4.18 -5.07 -26.66
CA LEU A 260 -4.83 -5.85 -25.61
C LEU A 260 -5.12 -4.97 -24.38
N PHE A 261 -4.19 -4.08 -24.03
CA PHE A 261 -4.31 -3.22 -22.86
C PHE A 261 -5.04 -1.90 -23.14
N GLY A 262 -5.08 -1.42 -24.39
CA GLY A 262 -5.70 -0.13 -24.75
C GLY A 262 -7.06 -0.27 -25.40
#